data_AF-A0A4R6AN36-F1
#
_entry.id   AF-A0A4R6AN36-F1
#
_cell.length_a   1.000
_cell.length_b   1.000
_cell.length_c   1.000
_cell.angle_alpha   90.00
_cell.angle_beta   90.00
_cell.angle_gamma   90.00
#
_symmetry.space_group_name_H-M   'P 1'
#
loop_
_entity.id
_entity.type
_entity.pdbx_description
1 polymer ?
#
loop_
_entity_poly.entity_id
_entity_poly.type
_entity_poly.pdbx_seq_one_letter_code
_entity_poly.pdbx_strand_id
1 'polypeptide(L)'
;MLHVQHIHGSNNSDGSAIDSVTPTIAADDPANGGDGDGFIDLIEGVPSYGGILLSLFDEGNTGNGFSGFPAVGTDGMLMFDYTFDLATTGALNTGVTASDLFPLDFREIVIHGAFIPDGVGGVSDGTSPLDIMGAGYSNFIPVAAGEITAAPVPLPAALWMLLAGVGGLGAVRARRSKQA
;
A
#
# COMPACT_ATOMS: atom_id res chain seq x y z
N MET A 1 13.13 4.31 15.17
CA MET A 1 13.84 3.89 13.93
C MET A 1 12.91 4.16 12.77
N LEU A 2 13.37 4.80 11.71
CA LEU A 2 12.53 5.15 10.56
C LEU A 2 11.98 3.89 9.89
N HIS A 3 10.75 3.94 9.40
CA HIS A 3 10.25 3.03 8.38
C HIS A 3 9.55 3.85 7.31
N VAL A 4 10.19 3.95 6.14
CA VAL A 4 9.57 4.61 4.99
C VAL A 4 8.52 3.65 4.43
N GLN A 5 7.36 4.16 4.09
CA GLN A 5 6.25 3.31 3.65
C GLN A 5 5.46 3.95 2.51
N HIS A 6 5.04 3.13 1.57
CA HIS A 6 4.41 3.56 0.33
C HIS A 6 3.28 2.61 -0.08
N ILE A 7 2.34 3.15 -0.86
CA ILE A 7 1.51 2.36 -1.76
C ILE A 7 2.21 2.34 -3.12
N HIS A 8 2.49 1.14 -3.62
CA HIS A 8 3.03 0.89 -4.94
C HIS A 8 1.93 0.45 -5.92
N GLY A 9 2.14 0.73 -7.19
CA GLY A 9 1.24 0.33 -8.25
C GLY A 9 1.83 0.53 -9.65
N SER A 10 1.26 -0.18 -10.61
CA SER A 10 1.49 0.03 -12.04
C SER A 10 0.17 0.16 -12.78
N ASN A 11 0.17 0.94 -13.87
CA ASN A 11 -0.96 1.11 -14.77
C ASN A 11 -0.55 0.75 -16.19
N ASN A 12 -1.48 0.17 -16.96
CA ASN A 12 -1.35 -0.01 -18.39
C ASN A 12 -1.38 1.34 -19.12
N SER A 13 -1.02 1.33 -20.41
CA SER A 13 -1.05 2.53 -21.25
C SER A 13 -2.44 3.17 -21.40
N ASP A 14 -3.50 2.40 -21.16
CA ASP A 14 -4.90 2.88 -21.17
C ASP A 14 -5.37 3.40 -19.79
N GLY A 15 -4.50 3.41 -18.78
CA GLY A 15 -4.78 3.84 -17.42
C GLY A 15 -5.41 2.77 -16.53
N SER A 16 -5.65 1.56 -17.04
CA SER A 16 -6.14 0.45 -16.21
C SER A 16 -5.06 -0.05 -15.25
N ALA A 17 -5.46 -0.37 -14.02
CA ALA A 17 -4.58 -0.94 -13.01
C ALA A 17 -4.00 -2.29 -13.44
N ILE A 18 -2.70 -2.47 -13.24
CA ILE A 18 -2.03 -3.77 -13.22
C ILE A 18 -2.03 -4.27 -11.78
N ASP A 19 -2.22 -5.57 -11.61
CA ASP A 19 -2.20 -6.23 -10.30
C ASP A 19 -0.77 -6.24 -9.75
N SER A 20 -0.52 -5.38 -8.75
CA SER A 20 0.76 -5.30 -8.05
C SER A 20 0.82 -6.33 -6.94
N VAL A 21 1.90 -7.09 -6.90
CA VAL A 21 2.07 -8.22 -5.97
C VAL A 21 3.40 -8.18 -5.26
N THR A 22 3.47 -8.82 -4.09
CA THR A 22 4.74 -9.00 -3.38
C THR A 22 5.71 -9.82 -4.25
N PRO A 23 6.95 -9.35 -4.50
CA PRO A 23 7.95 -10.11 -5.24
C PRO A 23 8.32 -11.38 -4.48
N THR A 24 8.65 -12.43 -5.23
CA THR A 24 9.29 -13.62 -4.66
C THR A 24 10.80 -13.45 -4.69
N ILE A 25 11.52 -14.28 -3.92
CA ILE A 25 12.99 -14.31 -3.94
C ILE A 25 13.58 -14.61 -5.33
N ALA A 26 12.79 -15.06 -6.30
CA ALA A 26 13.26 -15.22 -7.67
C ALA A 26 13.66 -13.90 -8.36
N ALA A 27 13.22 -12.76 -7.85
CA ALA A 27 13.60 -11.44 -8.37
C ALA A 27 15.05 -11.03 -8.00
N ASP A 28 15.63 -11.66 -6.96
CA ASP A 28 17.05 -11.54 -6.58
C ASP A 28 17.98 -12.33 -7.53
N ASP A 29 17.44 -13.23 -8.36
CA ASP A 29 18.27 -14.07 -9.22
C ASP A 29 19.03 -13.21 -10.25
N PRO A 30 20.38 -13.30 -10.34
CA PRO A 30 21.16 -12.62 -11.36
C PRO A 30 20.75 -12.96 -12.81
N ALA A 31 20.11 -14.10 -13.04
CA ALA A 31 19.54 -14.44 -14.34
C ALA A 31 18.30 -13.60 -14.70
N ASN A 32 17.63 -13.02 -13.70
CA ASN A 32 16.45 -12.17 -13.83
C ASN A 32 16.77 -10.67 -13.61
N GLY A 33 18.05 -10.33 -13.43
CA GLY A 33 18.51 -8.96 -13.26
C GLY A 33 18.62 -8.50 -11.80
N GLY A 34 18.49 -9.40 -10.83
CA GLY A 34 18.91 -9.15 -9.45
C GLY A 34 20.41 -9.31 -9.24
N ASP A 35 20.88 -9.18 -8.01
CA ASP A 35 22.31 -9.27 -7.69
C ASP A 35 22.71 -10.54 -6.91
N GLY A 36 21.74 -11.30 -6.42
CA GLY A 36 21.93 -12.59 -5.77
C GLY A 36 22.45 -12.47 -4.33
N ASP A 37 22.21 -11.33 -3.68
CA ASP A 37 22.64 -11.04 -2.32
C ASP A 37 21.72 -11.64 -1.24
N GLY A 38 20.59 -12.24 -1.66
CA GLY A 38 19.62 -12.90 -0.80
C GLY A 38 18.51 -11.98 -0.27
N PHE A 39 18.46 -10.73 -0.74
CA PHE A 39 17.41 -9.77 -0.44
C PHE A 39 16.67 -9.37 -1.72
N ILE A 40 15.52 -8.72 -1.54
CA ILE A 40 14.84 -8.06 -2.65
C ILE A 40 14.89 -6.58 -2.37
N ASP A 41 15.58 -5.83 -3.22
CA ASP A 41 15.67 -4.39 -3.10
C ASP A 41 14.51 -3.65 -3.81
N LEU A 42 14.60 -2.32 -3.83
CA LEU A 42 13.60 -1.48 -4.46
C LEU A 42 13.50 -1.73 -5.98
N ILE A 43 14.62 -1.82 -6.69
CA ILE A 43 14.62 -1.97 -8.16
C ILE A 43 14.20 -3.38 -8.55
N GLU A 44 14.66 -4.40 -7.84
CA GLU A 44 14.27 -5.79 -8.08
C GLU A 44 12.78 -6.04 -7.83
N GLY A 45 12.18 -5.29 -6.89
CA GLY A 45 10.76 -5.36 -6.61
C GLY A 45 9.86 -4.58 -7.58
N VAL A 46 10.38 -3.53 -8.25
CA VAL A 46 9.62 -2.67 -9.17
C VAL A 46 8.86 -3.46 -10.27
N PRO A 47 9.44 -4.48 -10.92
CA PRO A 47 8.71 -5.30 -11.88
C PRO A 47 7.45 -5.99 -11.32
N SER A 48 7.40 -6.24 -10.00
CA SER A 48 6.30 -6.94 -9.34
C SER A 48 5.23 -5.98 -8.81
N TYR A 49 5.62 -4.95 -8.05
CA TYR A 49 4.66 -4.04 -7.40
C TYR A 49 4.54 -2.67 -8.08
N GLY A 50 5.42 -2.31 -9.00
CA GLY A 50 5.40 -1.04 -9.70
C GLY A 50 6.06 0.14 -8.97
N GLY A 51 5.78 1.35 -9.44
CA GLY A 51 6.34 2.57 -8.86
C GLY A 51 5.61 3.01 -7.59
N ILE A 52 6.22 3.94 -6.84
CA ILE A 52 5.55 4.60 -5.70
C ILE A 52 4.42 5.46 -6.25
N LEU A 53 3.19 5.22 -5.78
CA LEU A 53 2.02 6.05 -6.08
C LEU A 53 1.73 7.06 -4.97
N LEU A 54 1.72 6.61 -3.71
CA LEU A 54 1.43 7.42 -2.53
C LEU A 54 2.42 7.11 -1.41
N SER A 55 3.04 8.14 -0.85
CA SER A 55 3.90 8.02 0.33
C SER A 55 3.06 8.11 1.61
N LEU A 56 3.19 7.12 2.50
CA LEU A 56 2.37 7.03 3.69
C LEU A 56 3.05 7.72 4.88
N PHE A 57 3.02 9.06 4.90
CA PHE A 57 3.57 9.90 5.95
C PHE A 57 2.51 10.88 6.51
N ASP A 58 2.75 11.39 7.72
CA ASP A 58 1.91 12.40 8.35
C ASP A 58 2.29 13.80 7.83
N GLU A 59 1.49 14.32 6.90
CA GLU A 59 1.71 15.65 6.30
C GLU A 59 1.58 16.79 7.32
N GLY A 60 0.90 16.54 8.45
CA GLY A 60 0.76 17.47 9.57
C GLY A 60 1.94 17.46 10.55
N ASN A 61 2.80 16.46 10.49
CA ASN A 61 3.92 16.26 11.43
C ASN A 61 5.27 16.05 10.74
N THR A 62 5.58 16.89 9.76
CA THR A 62 6.86 16.82 9.03
C THR A 62 8.09 17.21 9.86
N GLY A 63 7.88 17.79 11.05
CA GLY A 63 8.93 18.18 12.00
C GLY A 63 9.45 17.05 12.89
N ASN A 64 9.00 15.80 12.72
CA ASN A 64 9.37 14.65 13.57
C ASN A 64 10.81 14.14 13.38
N GLY A 65 11.64 14.83 12.60
CA GLY A 65 13.01 14.40 12.23
C GLY A 65 13.06 13.40 11.08
N PHE A 66 11.90 12.95 10.58
CA PHE A 66 11.74 11.99 9.48
C PHE A 66 10.74 12.48 8.42
N SER A 67 10.51 13.79 8.32
CA SER A 67 9.59 14.39 7.34
C SER A 67 8.17 13.81 7.39
N GLY A 68 7.71 13.39 8.57
CA GLY A 68 6.37 12.84 8.80
C GLY A 68 6.28 11.33 8.63
N PHE A 69 7.33 10.66 8.12
CA PHE A 69 7.34 9.20 8.07
C PHE A 69 7.34 8.61 9.48
N PRO A 70 6.67 7.47 9.68
CA PRO A 70 6.60 6.86 10.99
C PRO A 70 7.94 6.28 11.40
N ALA A 71 8.15 6.23 12.71
CA ALA A 71 9.32 5.61 13.30
C ALA A 71 8.89 4.74 14.48
N VAL A 72 9.61 3.64 14.69
CA VAL A 72 9.42 2.76 15.85
C VAL A 72 9.54 3.57 17.14
N GLY A 73 8.53 3.44 17.99
CA GLY A 73 8.45 4.02 19.32
C GLY A 73 9.44 3.37 20.30
N THR A 74 9.54 3.93 21.50
CA THR A 74 10.44 3.41 22.56
C THR A 74 10.04 2.03 23.06
N ASP A 75 8.81 1.61 22.80
CA ASP A 75 8.24 0.30 23.10
C ASP A 75 8.53 -0.75 22.01
N GLY A 76 9.22 -0.36 20.92
CA GLY A 76 9.50 -1.25 19.80
C GLY A 76 8.35 -1.40 18.81
N MET A 77 7.26 -0.64 18.96
CA MET A 77 6.09 -0.70 18.09
C MET A 77 6.16 0.37 17.00
N LEU A 78 5.79 -0.02 15.78
CA LEU A 78 5.48 0.91 14.69
C LEU A 78 3.96 1.09 14.64
N MET A 79 3.49 2.32 14.80
CA MET A 79 2.08 2.67 14.63
C MET A 79 1.99 3.86 13.68
N PHE A 80 1.12 3.74 12.68
CA PHE A 80 0.80 4.81 11.75
C PHE A 80 -0.70 4.81 11.48
N ASP A 81 -1.32 5.98 11.66
CA ASP A 81 -2.71 6.24 11.31
C ASP A 81 -2.76 7.66 10.75
N TYR A 82 -3.24 7.79 9.51
CA TYR A 82 -3.38 9.07 8.85
C TYR A 82 -4.50 9.04 7.82
N THR A 83 -5.20 10.17 7.68
CA THR A 83 -6.24 10.35 6.67
C THR A 83 -5.75 11.33 5.60
N PHE A 84 -5.68 10.87 4.36
CA PHE A 84 -5.29 11.68 3.21
C PHE A 84 -6.52 12.27 2.51
N ASP A 85 -6.47 13.56 2.21
CA ASP A 85 -7.36 14.17 1.21
C ASP A 85 -6.69 14.06 -0.17
N LEU A 86 -7.13 13.08 -0.97
CA LEU A 86 -6.54 12.82 -2.28
C LEU A 86 -6.69 13.98 -3.29
N ALA A 87 -7.53 14.97 -3.01
CA ALA A 87 -7.65 16.16 -3.85
C ALA A 87 -6.54 17.20 -3.59
N THR A 88 -5.93 17.17 -2.41
CA THR A 88 -5.01 18.23 -1.94
C THR A 88 -3.70 17.72 -1.36
N THR A 89 -3.58 16.42 -1.11
CA THR A 89 -2.39 15.81 -0.52
C THR A 89 -1.14 16.03 -1.38
N GLY A 90 -0.02 16.32 -0.72
CA GLY A 90 1.32 16.32 -1.31
C GLY A 90 1.99 14.95 -1.27
N ALA A 91 1.30 13.92 -0.77
CA ALA A 91 1.85 12.58 -0.63
C ALA A 91 1.88 11.77 -1.94
N LEU A 92 1.14 12.20 -2.97
CA LEU A 92 1.20 11.57 -4.29
C LEU A 92 2.56 11.81 -4.94
N ASN A 93 3.10 10.77 -5.57
CA ASN A 93 4.37 10.90 -6.27
C ASN A 93 4.24 11.83 -7.50
N THR A 94 5.37 12.36 -7.97
CA THR A 94 5.39 13.27 -9.12
C THR A 94 4.77 12.62 -10.34
N GLY A 95 3.76 13.27 -10.93
CA GLY A 95 3.06 12.77 -12.12
C GLY A 95 1.97 11.73 -11.82
N VAL A 96 1.77 11.36 -10.56
CA VAL A 96 0.68 10.48 -10.12
C VAL A 96 -0.52 11.32 -9.71
N THR A 97 -1.71 10.88 -10.10
CA THR A 97 -3.00 11.48 -9.75
C THR A 97 -3.78 10.56 -8.82
N ALA A 98 -4.81 11.09 -8.16
CA ALA A 98 -5.68 10.30 -7.31
C ALA A 98 -6.32 9.11 -8.05
N SER A 99 -6.62 9.23 -9.35
CA SER A 99 -7.18 8.13 -10.14
C SER A 99 -6.22 6.96 -10.31
N ASP A 100 -4.90 7.21 -10.31
CA ASP A 100 -3.92 6.15 -10.47
C ASP A 100 -3.87 5.20 -9.26
N LEU A 101 -4.36 5.63 -8.09
CA LEU A 101 -4.46 4.78 -6.91
C LEU A 101 -5.56 3.73 -7.01
N PHE A 102 -6.53 3.90 -7.91
CA PHE A 102 -7.72 3.07 -7.95
C PHE A 102 -7.73 2.10 -9.15
N PRO A 103 -8.31 0.90 -8.97
CA PRO A 103 -8.85 0.38 -7.71
C PRO A 103 -7.74 -0.04 -6.72
N LEU A 104 -7.98 0.17 -5.42
CA LEU A 104 -6.96 0.00 -4.38
C LEU A 104 -6.53 -1.44 -4.18
N ASP A 105 -7.40 -2.40 -4.52
CA ASP A 105 -7.13 -3.85 -4.41
C ASP A 105 -6.19 -4.39 -5.50
N PHE A 106 -5.68 -3.53 -6.38
CA PHE A 106 -4.60 -3.81 -7.34
C PHE A 106 -3.30 -3.13 -6.93
N ARG A 107 -3.16 -2.76 -5.65
CA ARG A 107 -2.03 -2.01 -5.12
C ARG A 107 -1.39 -2.78 -3.98
N GLU A 108 -0.10 -2.53 -3.82
CA GLU A 108 0.74 -3.16 -2.83
C GLU A 108 1.16 -2.13 -1.78
N ILE A 109 1.12 -2.47 -0.50
CA ILE A 109 1.77 -1.66 0.54
C ILE A 109 3.18 -2.20 0.74
N VAL A 110 4.18 -1.33 0.71
CA VAL A 110 5.58 -1.69 1.00
C VAL A 110 6.09 -0.83 2.15
N ILE A 111 6.70 -1.48 3.13
CA ILE A 111 7.35 -0.86 4.29
C ILE A 111 8.83 -1.18 4.20
N HIS A 112 9.66 -0.14 4.20
CA HIS A 112 11.11 -0.20 4.15
C HIS A 112 11.73 0.07 5.52
N GLY A 113 13.03 -0.21 5.67
CA GLY A 113 13.77 0.04 6.91
C GLY A 113 14.24 -1.25 7.56
N ALA A 114 15.25 -1.90 6.97
CA ALA A 114 15.82 -3.15 7.46
C ALA A 114 17.26 -2.96 7.93
N PHE A 115 17.71 -3.82 8.86
CA PHE A 115 19.15 -4.02 9.08
C PHE A 115 19.63 -5.14 8.17
N ILE A 116 20.72 -4.85 7.46
CA ILE A 116 21.34 -5.78 6.52
C ILE A 116 22.79 -6.05 6.92
N PRO A 117 23.30 -7.27 6.64
CA PRO A 117 24.72 -7.59 6.83
C PRO A 117 25.60 -6.86 5.80
N ASP A 118 26.91 -7.00 5.95
CA ASP A 118 27.88 -6.43 5.02
C ASP A 118 27.77 -7.12 3.65
N GLY A 119 27.90 -6.35 2.57
CA GLY A 119 27.80 -6.89 1.20
C GLY A 119 26.37 -7.15 0.71
N VAL A 120 25.35 -6.65 1.41
CA VAL A 120 23.98 -6.57 0.92
C VAL A 120 23.74 -5.14 0.46
N GLY A 121 23.37 -4.97 -0.81
CA GLY A 121 23.25 -3.69 -1.51
C GLY A 121 21.83 -3.14 -1.47
N GLY A 122 21.62 -1.92 -1.99
CA GLY A 122 20.34 -1.23 -1.84
C GLY A 122 20.10 -0.23 -2.95
N VAL A 123 19.13 -0.59 -3.80
CA VAL A 123 18.58 0.09 -4.97
C VAL A 123 19.29 -0.17 -6.30
N SER A 124 20.24 -1.10 -6.43
CA SER A 124 20.69 -1.61 -7.74
C SER A 124 21.64 -2.83 -7.65
N ASP A 125 22.14 -3.24 -8.81
CA ASP A 125 23.21 -4.22 -9.10
C ASP A 125 24.61 -3.92 -8.49
N GLY A 126 24.67 -3.17 -7.38
CA GLY A 126 25.89 -2.77 -6.70
C GLY A 126 26.63 -1.57 -7.32
N THR A 127 26.04 -0.89 -8.31
CA THR A 127 26.64 0.27 -8.98
C THR A 127 26.01 1.62 -8.62
N SER A 128 24.90 1.62 -7.90
CA SER A 128 24.20 2.84 -7.51
C SER A 128 24.95 3.53 -6.39
N PRO A 129 25.11 4.87 -6.43
CA PRO A 129 25.60 5.64 -5.30
C PRO A 129 24.67 5.58 -4.06
N LEU A 130 23.50 4.97 -4.21
CA LEU A 130 22.55 4.70 -3.13
C LEU A 130 22.71 3.29 -2.53
N ASP A 131 23.54 2.42 -3.15
CA ASP A 131 23.87 1.10 -2.60
C ASP A 131 24.69 1.27 -1.32
N ILE A 132 24.07 0.90 -0.20
CA ILE A 132 24.77 0.84 1.09
C ILE A 132 25.43 -0.54 1.18
N MET A 133 26.59 -0.70 0.55
CA MET A 133 27.42 -1.93 0.59
C MET A 133 27.97 -2.29 1.99
N GLY A 134 27.61 -1.52 3.02
CA GLY A 134 28.09 -1.67 4.38
C GLY A 134 27.01 -2.20 5.31
N ALA A 135 27.38 -3.08 6.25
CA ALA A 135 26.46 -3.55 7.28
C ALA A 135 25.78 -2.38 8.02
N GLY A 136 24.47 -2.45 8.22
CA GLY A 136 23.75 -1.39 8.93
C GLY A 136 22.27 -1.30 8.60
N TYR A 137 21.68 -0.18 9.00
CA TYR A 137 20.29 0.14 8.70
C TYR A 137 20.18 0.79 7.32
N SER A 138 19.28 0.30 6.49
CA SER A 138 18.90 0.89 5.19
C SER A 138 17.40 1.20 5.18
N ASN A 139 17.05 2.43 4.82
CA ASN A 139 15.67 2.88 4.63
C ASN A 139 15.10 2.53 3.25
N PHE A 140 15.88 1.86 2.39
CA PHE A 140 15.46 1.46 1.04
C PHE A 140 15.09 -0.01 0.94
N ILE A 141 15.57 -0.85 1.85
CA ILE A 141 15.29 -2.28 1.84
C ILE A 141 13.88 -2.53 2.39
N PRO A 142 12.98 -3.17 1.60
CA PRO A 142 11.70 -3.65 2.08
C PRO A 142 11.88 -4.62 3.26
N VAL A 143 11.10 -4.40 4.33
CA VAL A 143 11.03 -5.29 5.49
C VAL A 143 9.66 -5.96 5.62
N ALA A 144 8.63 -5.36 5.02
CA ALA A 144 7.30 -5.94 4.91
C ALA A 144 6.61 -5.44 3.64
N ALA A 145 5.81 -6.31 3.04
CA ALA A 145 4.93 -5.97 1.93
C ALA A 145 3.62 -6.75 2.07
N GLY A 146 2.57 -6.31 1.39
CA GLY A 146 1.33 -7.07 1.32
C GLY A 146 0.27 -6.44 0.43
N GLU A 147 -0.51 -7.31 -0.21
CA GLU A 147 -1.56 -6.89 -1.13
C GLU A 147 -2.73 -6.25 -0.37
N ILE A 148 -3.26 -5.17 -0.92
CA ILE A 148 -4.52 -4.60 -0.43
C ILE A 148 -5.65 -5.47 -0.96
N THR A 149 -6.54 -5.91 -0.08
CA THR A 149 -7.70 -6.70 -0.47
C THR A 149 -8.98 -5.93 -0.19
N ALA A 150 -9.93 -6.03 -1.13
CA ALA A 150 -11.27 -5.50 -0.91
C ALA A 150 -11.90 -6.21 0.30
N ALA A 151 -12.15 -5.45 1.37
CA ALA A 151 -12.93 -5.96 2.48
C ALA A 151 -14.37 -6.24 1.98
N PRO A 152 -14.96 -7.41 2.29
CA PRO A 152 -16.36 -7.66 1.96
C PRO A 152 -17.20 -6.59 2.63
N VAL A 153 -17.81 -5.70 1.84
CA VAL A 153 -18.78 -4.75 2.37
C VAL A 153 -19.99 -5.59 2.81
N PRO A 154 -20.35 -5.64 4.11
CA PRO A 154 -21.55 -6.34 4.52
C PRO A 154 -22.71 -5.75 3.72
N LEU A 155 -23.47 -6.59 3.01
CA LEU A 155 -24.66 -6.13 2.29
C LEU A 155 -25.46 -5.26 3.26
N PRO A 156 -25.70 -3.97 2.93
CA PRO A 156 -26.25 -3.07 3.91
C PRO A 156 -27.58 -3.64 4.39
N ALA A 157 -27.79 -3.62 5.71
CA ALA A 157 -29.07 -4.00 6.32
C ALA A 157 -30.25 -3.27 5.65
N ALA A 158 -30.00 -2.19 4.92
CA ALA A 158 -30.91 -1.53 4.00
C ALA A 158 -31.68 -2.47 3.07
N LEU A 159 -31.08 -3.55 2.53
CA LEU A 159 -31.83 -4.49 1.68
C LEU A 159 -32.89 -5.25 2.50
N TRP A 160 -32.52 -5.73 3.68
CA TRP A 160 -33.45 -6.41 4.59
C TRP A 160 -34.51 -5.45 5.14
N MET A 161 -34.13 -4.20 5.45
CA MET A 161 -35.03 -3.15 5.90
C MET A 161 -36.00 -2.71 4.80
N LEU A 162 -35.55 -2.65 3.54
CA LEU A 162 -36.39 -2.38 2.38
C LEU A 162 -37.41 -3.50 2.19
N LEU A 163 -36.96 -4.75 2.20
CA LEU A 163 -37.84 -5.92 2.08
C LEU A 163 -38.87 -5.98 3.23
N ALA A 164 -38.44 -5.74 4.47
CA ALA A 164 -39.31 -5.67 5.63
C ALA A 164 -40.30 -4.50 5.54
N GLY A 165 -39.86 -3.33 5.07
CA GLY A 165 -40.70 -2.15 4.88
C GLY A 165 -41.78 -2.36 3.82
N VAL A 166 -41.41 -2.88 2.65
CA VAL A 166 -42.35 -3.21 1.56
C VAL A 166 -43.32 -4.30 2.00
N GLY A 167 -42.84 -5.36 2.66
CA GLY A 167 -43.67 -6.43 3.20
C GLY A 167 -44.65 -5.93 4.26
N GLY A 168 -44.20 -5.07 5.17
CA GLY A 168 -45.02 -4.44 6.21
C GLY A 168 -46.13 -3.56 5.63
N LEU A 169 -45.81 -2.72 4.65
CA LEU A 169 -46.80 -1.90 3.94
C LEU A 169 -47.85 -2.76 3.21
N GLY A 170 -47.42 -3.85 2.57
CA GLY A 170 -48.32 -4.81 1.95
C GLY A 170 -49.28 -5.47 2.95
N ALA A 171 -48.78 -5.89 4.10
CA ALA A 171 -49.59 -6.50 5.16
C ALA A 171 -50.62 -5.53 5.76
N VAL A 172 -50.26 -4.26 5.97
CA VAL A 172 -51.19 -3.22 6.43
C VAL A 172 -52.31 -2.98 5.43
N ARG A 173 -51.99 -2.92 4.13
CA ARG A 173 -52.99 -2.77 3.06
C ARG A 173 -53.95 -3.96 3.00
N ALA A 174 -53.45 -5.18 3.08
CA ALA A 174 -54.26 -6.39 3.03
C ALA A 174 -55.19 -6.55 4.27
N ARG A 175 -54.78 -6.03 5.43
CA ARG A 175 -55.66 -5.99 6.62
C ARG A 175 -56.81 -5.00 6.44
N ARG A 176 -56.54 -3.80 5.91
CA ARG A 176 -57.57 -2.78 5.67
C ARG A 176 -58.62 -3.23 4.67
N SER A 177 -58.24 -3.95 3.62
CA SER A 177 -59.19 -4.45 2.62
C SER A 177 -60.11 -5.58 3.10
N LYS A 178 -59.83 -6.20 4.26
CA LYS A 178 -60.67 -7.25 4.85
C LYS A 178 -61.65 -6.73 5.91
N GLN A 179 -61.51 -5.46 6.32
CA GLN A 179 -62.37 -4.81 7.32
C GLN A 179 -63.40 -3.85 6.71
N ALA A 180 -63.35 -3.66 5.39
CA ALA A 180 -64.34 -2.93 4.60
C ALA A 180 -65.21 -3.94 3.83
#